data_AF-A0A3Q3K0Y0-F1
#
_entry.id   AF-A0A3Q3K0Y0-F1
#
_cell.length_a   1.000
_cell.length_b   1.000
_cell.length_c   1.000
_cell.angle_alpha   90.00
_cell.angle_beta   90.00
_cell.angle_gamma   90.00
#
_symmetry.space_group_name_H-M   'P 1'
#
loop_
_entity.id
_entity.type
_entity.pdbx_description
1 polymer ?
#
loop_
_entity_poly.entity_id
_entity_poly.type
_entity_poly.pdbx_seq_one_letter_code
_entity_poly.pdbx_strand_id
1 'polypeptide(L)'
;MSSKLVIRQPQPVMDSRESDEWGSGICDCCDDVPGCCFAFWCCPCFACITTKKYGQCLCLPLLDIFGCIPPITMSMRVSMRHRYGIKGTMCKDCVYATFCVACTWCQMSREMKKRNLEIVLVGAKNT
;
A
#
# COMPACT_ATOMS: atom_id res chain seq x y z
N MET A 1 -19.12 -47.36 8.66
CA MET A 1 -18.18 -46.29 9.07
C MET A 1 -18.04 -45.32 7.91
N SER A 2 -18.45 -44.07 8.06
CA SER A 2 -18.40 -43.06 7.00
C SER A 2 -17.03 -42.36 7.03
N SER A 3 -16.25 -42.53 5.96
CA SER A 3 -14.94 -41.90 5.79
C SER A 3 -15.12 -40.42 5.47
N LYS A 4 -14.78 -39.55 6.43
CA LYS A 4 -14.74 -38.10 6.21
C LYS A 4 -13.53 -37.77 5.33
N LEU A 5 -13.79 -37.40 4.08
CA LEU A 5 -12.80 -36.82 3.19
C LEU A 5 -12.54 -35.36 3.62
N VAL A 6 -11.36 -35.09 4.18
CA VAL A 6 -10.94 -33.72 4.53
C VAL A 6 -10.07 -33.18 3.40
N ILE A 7 -10.67 -32.38 2.52
CA ILE A 7 -9.94 -31.63 1.50
C ILE A 7 -9.24 -30.47 2.21
N ARG A 8 -7.94 -30.60 2.45
CA ARG A 8 -7.10 -29.45 2.87
C ARG A 8 -6.94 -28.53 1.66
N GLN A 9 -7.56 -27.36 1.71
CA GLN A 9 -7.20 -26.30 0.78
C GLN A 9 -5.71 -25.96 0.98
N PRO A 10 -4.94 -25.69 -0.09
CA PRO A 10 -3.63 -25.11 0.06
C PRO A 10 -3.81 -23.83 0.87
N GLN A 11 -3.29 -23.82 2.10
CA GLN A 11 -3.16 -22.59 2.86
C GLN A 11 -2.38 -21.64 1.96
N PRO A 12 -2.79 -20.37 1.79
CA PRO A 12 -1.91 -19.41 1.18
C PRO A 12 -0.66 -19.40 2.08
N VAL A 13 0.39 -20.06 1.62
CA VAL A 13 1.71 -19.92 2.20
C VAL A 13 2.05 -18.48 1.84
N MET A 14 1.76 -17.56 2.76
CA MET A 14 2.48 -16.30 2.82
C MET A 14 3.93 -16.70 3.10
N ASP A 15 4.66 -17.10 2.06
CA ASP A 15 6.11 -17.18 2.10
C ASP A 15 6.59 -15.75 2.14
N SER A 16 6.48 -15.13 3.32
CA SER A 16 6.97 -13.79 3.58
C SER A 16 8.49 -13.85 3.67
N ARG A 17 9.12 -13.94 2.50
CA ARG A 17 10.47 -13.43 2.28
C ARG A 17 10.44 -12.02 1.67
N GLU A 18 9.28 -11.37 1.65
CA GLU A 18 9.24 -9.92 1.51
C GLU A 18 9.80 -9.31 2.81
N SER A 19 10.76 -8.39 2.69
CA SER A 19 11.32 -7.70 3.86
C SER A 19 10.19 -7.12 4.71
N ASP A 20 10.32 -7.21 6.03
CA ASP A 20 9.42 -6.56 7.01
C ASP A 20 9.44 -5.02 6.93
N GLU A 21 9.98 -4.44 5.86
CA GLU A 21 10.22 -3.03 5.62
C GLU A 21 9.54 -2.59 4.31
N TRP A 22 9.37 -1.27 4.16
CA TRP A 22 8.89 -0.69 2.91
C TRP A 22 9.87 -0.96 1.78
N GLY A 23 9.38 -1.23 0.57
CA GLY A 23 10.23 -1.48 -0.59
C GLY A 23 10.95 -0.25 -1.15
N SER A 24 10.61 0.96 -0.68
CA SER A 24 11.28 2.23 -1.03
C SER A 24 11.19 3.23 0.12
N GLY A 25 12.11 4.19 0.14
CA GLY A 25 12.08 5.31 1.07
C GLY A 25 10.90 6.26 0.80
N ILE A 26 10.58 7.12 1.77
CA ILE A 26 9.53 8.14 1.61
C ILE A 26 9.89 9.14 0.51
N CYS A 27 11.18 9.51 0.41
CA CYS A 27 11.71 10.47 -0.56
C CYS A 27 12.38 9.83 -1.78
N ASP A 28 12.10 8.55 -2.08
CA ASP A 28 12.53 7.90 -3.34
C ASP A 28 11.68 8.40 -4.51
N CYS A 29 11.80 9.69 -4.83
CA CYS A 29 11.04 10.30 -5.92
C CYS A 29 11.64 10.02 -7.31
N CYS A 30 12.88 9.52 -7.37
CA CYS A 30 13.59 9.26 -8.62
C CYS A 30 13.18 7.95 -9.30
N ASP A 31 12.62 6.99 -8.56
CA ASP A 31 12.23 5.67 -9.10
C ASP A 31 10.91 5.70 -9.89
N ASP A 32 10.06 6.70 -9.65
CA ASP A 32 8.80 6.91 -10.37
C ASP A 32 8.54 8.41 -10.55
N VAL A 33 9.42 9.06 -11.31
CA VAL A 33 9.35 10.50 -11.62
C VAL A 33 7.96 10.93 -12.13
N PRO A 34 7.32 10.26 -13.12
CA PRO A 34 6.00 10.69 -13.57
C PRO A 34 4.93 10.54 -12.49
N GLY A 35 4.97 9.46 -11.69
CA GLY A 35 4.07 9.27 -10.55
C GLY A 35 4.27 10.33 -9.47
N CYS A 36 5.52 10.67 -9.14
CA CYS A 36 5.85 11.71 -8.17
C CYS A 36 5.49 13.12 -8.65
N CYS A 37 5.74 13.45 -9.92
CA CYS A 37 5.30 14.73 -10.50
C CYS A 37 3.77 14.85 -10.47
N PHE A 38 3.05 13.78 -10.79
CA PHE A 38 1.58 13.80 -10.73
C PHE A 38 1.05 13.87 -9.29
N ALA A 39 1.68 13.19 -8.33
CA ALA A 39 1.33 13.31 -6.92
C ALA A 39 1.62 14.71 -6.36
N PHE A 40 2.68 15.37 -6.82
CA PHE A 40 3.01 16.74 -6.41
C PHE A 40 2.05 17.76 -7.04
N TRP A 41 1.73 17.62 -8.33
CA TRP A 41 0.91 18.58 -9.08
C TRP A 41 -0.61 18.38 -8.87
N CYS A 42 -1.08 17.15 -8.72
CA CYS A 42 -2.45 16.85 -8.26
C CYS A 42 -2.48 15.72 -7.22
N CYS A 43 -2.05 16.04 -5.99
CA CYS A 43 -2.11 15.10 -4.87
C CYS A 43 -3.51 14.49 -4.64
N PRO A 44 -4.62 15.27 -4.67
CA PRO A 44 -5.96 14.71 -4.46
C PRO A 44 -6.34 13.70 -5.55
N CYS A 45 -6.07 14.00 -6.83
CA CYS A 45 -6.34 13.09 -7.93
C CYS A 45 -5.57 11.77 -7.76
N PHE A 46 -4.28 11.88 -7.46
CA PHE A 46 -3.39 10.74 -7.29
C PHE A 46 -3.80 9.87 -6.10
N ALA A 47 -4.12 10.49 -4.96
CA ALA A 47 -4.60 9.79 -3.77
C ALA A 47 -5.90 9.02 -4.04
N CYS A 48 -6.87 9.65 -4.73
CA CYS A 48 -8.12 9.01 -5.12
C CYS A 48 -7.88 7.77 -6.01
N ILE A 49 -7.07 7.92 -7.07
CA ILE A 49 -6.73 6.81 -7.98
C ILE A 49 -6.04 5.67 -7.22
N THR A 50 -5.10 6.00 -6.35
CA THR A 50 -4.32 5.06 -5.54
C THR A 50 -5.24 4.31 -4.56
N THR A 51 -6.17 5.02 -3.93
CA THR A 51 -7.19 4.45 -3.02
C THR A 51 -8.14 3.50 -3.73
N LYS A 52 -8.61 3.87 -4.93
CA LYS A 52 -9.43 2.99 -5.78
C LYS A 52 -8.68 1.72 -6.15
N LYS A 53 -7.39 1.82 -6.48
CA LYS A 53 -6.53 0.64 -6.77
C LYS A 53 -6.36 -0.27 -5.55
N TYR A 54 -6.29 0.29 -4.35
CA TYR A 54 -6.26 -0.49 -3.10
C TYR A 54 -7.58 -1.21 -2.80
N GLY A 55 -8.68 -0.78 -3.44
CA GLY A 55 -10.02 -1.35 -3.25
C GLY A 55 -10.90 -0.62 -2.22
N GLN A 56 -10.55 0.63 -1.87
CA GLN A 56 -11.39 1.51 -1.04
C GLN A 56 -12.15 2.51 -1.93
N CYS A 57 -13.13 3.24 -1.36
CA CYS A 57 -13.92 4.18 -2.18
C CYS A 57 -13.04 5.33 -2.69
N LEU A 58 -13.25 5.71 -3.95
CA LEU A 58 -12.42 6.65 -4.70
C LEU A 58 -12.16 7.96 -3.95
N CYS A 59 -13.18 8.52 -3.31
CA CYS A 59 -13.14 9.88 -2.78
C CYS A 59 -12.72 9.98 -1.31
N LEU A 60 -12.39 8.86 -0.64
CA LEU A 60 -11.99 8.88 0.78
C LEU A 60 -10.89 9.90 1.07
N PRO A 61 -9.80 10.01 0.26
CA PRO A 61 -8.71 10.94 0.55
C PRO A 61 -9.10 12.42 0.45
N LEU A 62 -10.24 12.76 -0.17
CA LEU A 62 -10.70 14.15 -0.25
C LEU A 62 -11.13 14.69 1.12
N LEU A 63 -11.40 13.81 2.09
CA LEU A 63 -11.72 14.19 3.47
C LEU A 63 -10.50 14.76 4.22
N ASP A 64 -9.27 14.50 3.74
CA ASP A 64 -8.04 14.97 4.38
C ASP A 64 -7.66 16.42 4.03
N ILE A 65 -8.40 17.09 3.12
CA ILE A 65 -8.02 18.39 2.54
C ILE A 65 -7.95 19.52 3.58
N PHE A 66 -8.69 19.42 4.69
CA PHE A 66 -8.87 20.53 5.65
C PHE A 66 -8.18 20.33 7.01
N GLY A 67 -7.20 19.43 7.12
CA GLY A 67 -6.57 19.09 8.40
C GLY A 67 -5.04 19.20 8.41
N CYS A 68 -4.46 19.52 9.59
CA CYS A 68 -3.02 19.39 9.84
C CYS A 68 -2.57 17.92 9.90
N ILE A 69 -3.46 17.04 10.35
CA ILE A 69 -3.27 15.60 10.36
C ILE A 69 -4.23 15.02 9.34
N PRO A 70 -3.76 14.32 8.30
CA PRO A 70 -4.60 13.66 7.31
C PRO A 70 -4.98 12.24 7.80
N PRO A 71 -6.13 12.07 8.49
CA PRO A 71 -6.52 10.79 9.09
C PRO A 71 -6.70 9.67 8.07
N ILE A 72 -7.20 9.97 6.87
CA ILE A 72 -7.42 8.95 5.84
C ILE A 72 -6.08 8.45 5.32
N THR A 73 -5.15 9.33 4.99
CA THR A 73 -3.79 9.00 4.55
C THR A 73 -3.07 8.15 5.60
N MET A 74 -3.17 8.53 6.88
CA MET A 74 -2.63 7.74 7.98
C MET A 74 -3.29 6.35 8.05
N SER A 75 -4.63 6.29 8.03
CA SER A 75 -5.37 5.02 8.11
C SER A 75 -5.02 4.08 6.95
N MET A 76 -4.82 4.63 5.76
CA MET A 76 -4.46 3.89 4.56
C MET A 76 -3.05 3.31 4.68
N ARG A 77 -2.10 4.11 5.16
CA ARG A 77 -0.72 3.66 5.41
C ARG A 77 -0.67 2.57 6.47
N VAL A 78 -1.42 2.73 7.56
CA VAL A 78 -1.53 1.73 8.63
C VAL A 78 -2.17 0.44 8.14
N SER A 79 -3.29 0.53 7.41
CA SER A 79 -3.95 -0.62 6.80
C SER A 79 -2.99 -1.38 5.89
N MET A 80 -2.23 -0.66 5.07
CA MET A 80 -1.23 -1.23 4.18
C MET A 80 -0.13 -1.96 4.96
N ARG A 81 0.45 -1.33 5.99
CA ARG A 81 1.47 -2.00 6.83
C ARG A 81 0.97 -3.29 7.46
N HIS A 82 -0.25 -3.28 7.98
CA HIS A 82 -0.83 -4.50 8.57
C HIS A 82 -1.11 -5.58 7.51
N ARG A 83 -1.64 -5.19 6.35
CA ARG A 83 -1.93 -6.12 5.24
C ARG A 83 -0.67 -6.77 4.68
N TYR A 84 0.43 -6.05 4.71
CA TYR A 84 1.69 -6.40 4.06
C TYR A 84 2.79 -6.85 5.03
N GLY A 85 2.51 -6.90 6.33
CA GLY A 85 3.48 -7.32 7.36
C GLY A 85 4.63 -6.32 7.61
N ILE A 86 4.47 -5.05 7.23
CA ILE A 86 5.53 -4.03 7.34
C ILE A 86 5.61 -3.52 8.79
N LYS A 87 6.80 -3.65 9.40
CA LYS A 87 7.11 -3.16 10.74
C LYS A 87 7.09 -1.62 10.78
N GLY A 88 6.51 -1.08 11.84
CA GLY A 88 6.38 0.35 12.04
C GLY A 88 5.49 0.71 13.21
N THR A 89 5.45 2.00 13.53
CA THR A 89 4.67 2.56 14.64
C THR A 89 3.70 3.60 14.10
N MET A 90 2.53 3.74 14.74
CA MET A 90 1.54 4.76 14.38
C MET A 90 2.10 6.18 14.40
N CYS A 91 3.03 6.47 15.33
CA CYS A 91 3.70 7.77 15.41
C CYS A 91 4.47 8.09 14.12
N LYS A 92 5.29 7.14 13.63
CA LYS A 92 5.97 7.27 12.34
C LYS A 92 4.99 7.45 11.18
N ASP A 93 3.88 6.71 11.15
CA ASP A 93 2.88 6.88 10.09
C ASP A 93 2.27 8.29 10.10
N CYS A 94 1.97 8.82 11.28
CA CYS A 94 1.47 10.18 11.44
C CYS A 94 2.48 11.21 10.94
N VAL A 95 3.75 11.11 11.34
CA VAL A 95 4.82 12.02 10.89
C VAL A 95 4.99 11.99 9.38
N TYR A 96 5.02 10.81 8.76
CA TYR A 96 5.16 10.71 7.30
C TYR A 96 3.93 11.24 6.57
N ALA A 97 2.73 10.87 7.04
CA ALA A 97 1.48 11.33 6.46
C ALA A 97 1.33 12.86 6.55
N THR A 98 1.86 13.50 7.59
CA THR A 98 1.77 14.96 7.80
C THR A 98 2.87 15.75 7.08
N PHE A 99 4.12 15.30 7.11
CA PHE A 99 5.25 16.09 6.61
C PHE A 99 5.32 16.12 5.08
N CYS A 100 5.04 15.01 4.41
CA CYS A 100 4.89 14.96 2.95
C CYS A 100 3.80 13.97 2.54
N VAL A 101 2.57 14.49 2.37
CA VAL A 101 1.41 13.70 1.92
C VAL A 101 1.69 13.07 0.55
N ALA A 102 2.15 13.85 -0.42
CA ALA A 102 2.42 13.37 -1.78
C ALA A 102 3.45 12.22 -1.80
N CYS A 103 4.57 12.39 -1.10
CA CYS A 103 5.62 11.36 -0.98
C CYS A 103 5.07 10.08 -0.33
N THR A 104 4.24 10.22 0.70
CA THR A 104 3.57 9.09 1.37
C THR A 104 2.67 8.32 0.39
N TRP A 105 1.87 9.02 -0.40
CA TRP A 105 1.04 8.38 -1.44
C TRP A 105 1.90 7.71 -2.52
N CYS A 106 3.02 8.31 -2.93
CA CYS A 106 3.94 7.70 -3.89
C CYS A 106 4.53 6.40 -3.33
N GLN A 107 5.01 6.41 -2.09
CA GLN A 107 5.52 5.22 -1.41
C GLN A 107 4.47 4.11 -1.39
N MET A 108 3.24 4.41 -0.97
CA MET A 108 2.14 3.43 -0.94
C MET A 108 1.78 2.92 -2.34
N SER A 109 1.76 3.78 -3.35
CA SER A 109 1.48 3.39 -4.74
C SER A 109 2.54 2.43 -5.29
N ARG A 110 3.82 2.72 -5.06
CA ARG A 110 4.94 1.85 -5.46
C ARG A 110 4.88 0.51 -4.73
N GLU A 111 4.58 0.53 -3.44
CA GLU A 111 4.47 -0.68 -2.62
C GLU A 111 3.37 -1.61 -3.14
N MET A 112 2.18 -1.06 -3.44
CA MET A 112 1.10 -1.84 -4.05
C MET A 112 1.51 -2.44 -5.40
N LYS A 113 2.19 -1.66 -6.25
CA LYS A 113 2.65 -2.12 -7.57
C LYS A 113 3.66 -3.26 -7.41
N LYS A 114 4.63 -3.11 -6.51
CA LYS A 114 5.67 -4.12 -6.24
C LYS A 114 5.04 -5.45 -5.82
N ARG A 115 4.12 -5.41 -4.84
CA ARG A 115 3.46 -6.62 -4.30
C ARG A 115 2.50 -7.25 -5.29
N ASN A 116 1.82 -6.44 -6.12
CA ASN A 116 0.97 -6.97 -7.18
C ASN A 116 1.78 -7.70 -8.27
N LEU A 117 2.93 -7.13 -8.69
CA LEU A 117 3.82 -7.76 -9.65
C LEU A 117 4.36 -9.09 -9.13
N GLU A 118 4.71 -9.17 -7.85
CA GLU A 118 5.19 -10.41 -7.24
C GLU A 118 4.13 -11.52 -7.27
N ILE A 119 2.88 -11.21 -6.94
CA ILE A 119 1.76 -12.16 -7.04
C ILE A 119 1.59 -12.68 -8.48
N VAL A 120 1.70 -11.80 -9.48
CA VAL A 120 1.58 -12.18 -10.90
C VAL A 120 2.75 -13.08 -11.33
N LEU A 121 3.98 -12.78 -10.92
CA LEU A 121 5.16 -13.60 -11.26
C LEU A 121 5.10 -14.98 -10.61
N VAL A 122 4.64 -15.08 -9.37
CA VAL A 122 4.40 -16.36 -8.68
C VAL A 122 3.31 -17.16 -9.41
N GLY A 123 2.23 -16.51 -9.84
CA GLY A 123 1.18 -17.14 -10.65
C GLY A 123 1.72 -17.69 -11.97
N ALA A 124 2.51 -16.89 -12.70
CA ALA A 124 3.11 -17.29 -13.97
C ALA A 124 4.09 -18.46 -13.84
N LYS A 125 4.83 -18.56 -12.73
CA LYS A 125 5.74 -19.70 -12.47
C LYS A 125 5.01 -21.00 -12.17
N ASN A 126 3.77 -20.91 -11.66
CA ASN A 126 2.93 -22.06 -11.32
C ASN A 126 2.01 -22.50 -12.46
N THR A 127 2.13 -21.91 -13.65
CA THR A 127 1.38 -22.28 -14.87
C THR A 127 2.31 -22.97 -15.85
#